data_AF-D8PT20-F1
#
_entry.id   AF-D8PT20-F1
#
_cell.length_a   1.000
_cell.length_b   1.000
_cell.length_c   1.000
_cell.angle_alpha   90.00
_cell.angle_beta   90.00
_cell.angle_gamma   90.00
#
_symmetry.space_group_name_H-M   'P 1'
#
loop_
_entity.id
_entity.type
_entity.pdbx_description
1 polymer ?
#
loop_
_entity_poly.entity_id
_entity_poly.type
_entity_poly.pdbx_seq_one_letter_code
_entity_poly.pdbx_strand_id
1 'polypeptide(L)'
;MILQVATHEAGVLNRLAELGGDKLARQSLALRTWNILVLAALLDPEERWLAMVYTQLNIFSATYQSLLRTYAYLDHPPETGTTDVNHAYIAIKFWLLLTHKKARRDGTGNEMEMGVWNELWPPFEAMVGLLGTEVQPSFMLTTLTCSTVADLVIFLRSLRSPALLQTTSHITMLNKMKELGREAATARIARAMRSLSEPPPDVSVDTLVSQAAKDVVAAEKLRVLESGKGVYERRGPERHRRDMTTSTR
;
A
#
# COMPACT_ATOMS: atom_id res chain seq x y z
N MET A 1 -3.17 -20.02 13.21
CA MET A 1 -3.89 -19.72 14.47
C MET A 1 -4.93 -18.60 14.30
N ILE A 2 -4.58 -17.36 13.93
CA ILE A 2 -5.57 -16.25 13.79
C ILE A 2 -6.67 -16.58 12.77
N LEU A 3 -6.33 -17.09 11.59
CA LEU A 3 -7.33 -17.48 10.58
C LEU A 3 -8.20 -18.66 11.02
N GLN A 4 -7.66 -19.58 11.83
CA GLN A 4 -8.44 -20.69 12.40
C GLN A 4 -9.42 -20.18 13.47
N VAL A 5 -9.00 -19.26 14.33
CA VAL A 5 -9.89 -18.65 15.34
C VAL A 5 -11.01 -17.84 14.66
N ALA A 6 -10.72 -17.17 13.55
CA ALA A 6 -11.71 -16.42 12.76
C ALA A 6 -12.83 -17.31 12.18
N THR A 7 -12.59 -18.61 11.97
CA THR A 7 -13.65 -19.53 11.52
C THR A 7 -14.69 -19.80 12.60
N HIS A 8 -14.31 -19.69 13.88
CA HIS A 8 -15.18 -19.99 15.01
C HIS A 8 -15.87 -18.72 15.55
N GLU A 9 -15.26 -17.55 15.35
CA GLU A 9 -15.80 -16.29 15.85
C GLU A 9 -15.43 -15.11 14.92
N ALA A 10 -16.35 -14.75 14.01
CA ALA A 10 -16.14 -13.67 13.04
C ALA A 10 -15.86 -12.30 13.70
N GLY A 11 -16.32 -12.10 14.95
CA GLY A 11 -16.10 -10.87 15.72
C GLY A 11 -14.67 -10.67 16.22
N VAL A 12 -13.78 -11.67 16.12
CA VAL A 12 -12.38 -11.53 16.55
C VAL A 12 -11.59 -10.60 15.62
N LEU A 13 -11.86 -10.65 14.32
CA LEU A 13 -11.24 -9.75 13.34
C LEU A 13 -11.64 -8.28 13.58
N ASN A 14 -12.91 -8.05 13.93
CA ASN A 14 -13.40 -6.70 14.26
C ASN A 14 -12.77 -6.17 15.55
N ARG A 15 -12.66 -7.02 16.59
CA ARG A 15 -12.07 -6.62 17.87
C ARG A 15 -10.57 -6.31 17.78
N LEU A 16 -9.84 -6.98 16.88
CA LEU A 16 -8.44 -6.63 16.58
C LEU A 16 -8.29 -5.21 16.01
N ALA A 17 -9.29 -4.70 15.31
CA ALA A 17 -9.29 -3.34 14.77
C ALA A 17 -9.66 -2.27 15.82
N GLU A 18 -10.23 -2.64 16.97
CA GLU A 18 -10.82 -1.70 17.95
C GLU A 18 -9.91 -1.32 19.14
N LEU A 19 -8.75 -1.95 19.31
CA LEU A 19 -7.84 -1.67 20.45
C LEU A 19 -7.35 -0.20 20.47
N GLY A 20 -7.58 0.48 21.60
CA GLY A 20 -7.57 1.94 21.79
C GLY A 20 -6.24 2.64 21.47
N GLY A 21 -6.35 3.70 20.67
CA GLY A 21 -5.26 4.59 20.23
C GLY A 21 -5.81 5.69 19.32
N ASP A 22 -4.92 6.55 18.82
CA ASP A 22 -5.27 7.62 17.88
C ASP A 22 -6.00 7.06 16.64
N LYS A 23 -7.06 7.73 16.15
CA LYS A 23 -7.96 7.16 15.11
C LYS A 23 -7.19 6.79 13.83
N LEU A 24 -6.26 7.64 13.41
CA LEU A 24 -5.41 7.42 12.24
C LEU A 24 -4.45 6.24 12.44
N ALA A 25 -3.77 6.19 13.59
CA ALA A 25 -2.84 5.12 13.93
C ALA A 25 -3.53 3.76 13.95
N ARG A 26 -4.77 3.69 14.45
CA ARG A 26 -5.61 2.48 14.41
C ARG A 26 -5.96 2.06 12.98
N GLN A 27 -6.34 2.99 12.12
CA GLN A 27 -6.67 2.69 10.72
C GLN A 27 -5.45 2.19 9.94
N SER A 28 -4.29 2.81 10.15
CA SER A 28 -3.02 2.35 9.60
C SER A 28 -2.66 0.94 10.07
N LEU A 29 -2.82 0.65 11.37
CA LEU A 29 -2.58 -0.68 11.92
C LEU A 29 -3.57 -1.73 11.37
N ALA A 30 -4.84 -1.36 11.23
CA ALA A 30 -5.87 -2.23 10.68
C ALA A 30 -5.56 -2.59 9.22
N LEU A 31 -5.19 -1.61 8.38
CA LEU A 31 -4.79 -1.85 6.99
C LEU A 31 -3.60 -2.82 6.91
N ARG A 32 -2.59 -2.62 7.75
CA ARG A 32 -1.42 -3.52 7.83
C ARG A 32 -1.80 -4.93 8.25
N THR A 33 -2.67 -5.05 9.25
CA THR A 33 -3.17 -6.35 9.72
C THR A 33 -3.90 -7.09 8.60
N TRP A 34 -4.75 -6.40 7.84
CA TRP A 34 -5.40 -6.97 6.67
C TRP A 34 -4.40 -7.43 5.61
N ASN A 35 -3.37 -6.63 5.32
CA ASN A 35 -2.33 -7.03 4.37
C ASN A 35 -1.63 -8.33 4.80
N ILE A 36 -1.33 -8.50 6.09
CA ILE A 36 -0.75 -9.74 6.61
C ILE A 36 -1.73 -10.92 6.51
N LEU A 37 -3.01 -10.70 6.80
CA LEU A 37 -4.03 -11.74 6.69
C LEU A 37 -4.23 -12.22 5.24
N VAL A 38 -4.30 -11.28 4.29
CA VAL A 38 -4.41 -11.61 2.86
C VAL A 38 -3.15 -12.32 2.38
N LEU A 39 -1.96 -11.86 2.77
CA LEU A 39 -0.71 -12.52 2.44
C LEU A 39 -0.67 -13.96 2.99
N ALA A 40 -1.09 -14.18 4.24
CA ALA A 40 -1.17 -15.50 4.82
C ALA A 40 -2.10 -16.44 4.04
N ALA A 41 -3.24 -15.92 3.55
CA ALA A 41 -4.14 -16.67 2.70
C ALA A 41 -3.56 -16.96 1.30
N LEU A 42 -2.79 -16.03 0.73
CA LEU A 42 -2.13 -16.21 -0.57
C LEU A 42 -1.00 -17.24 -0.53
N LEU A 43 -0.30 -17.34 0.61
CA LEU A 43 0.78 -18.27 0.86
C LEU A 43 0.31 -19.67 1.30
N ASP A 44 -0.99 -19.85 1.57
CA ASP A 44 -1.56 -21.15 1.90
C ASP A 44 -1.57 -22.05 0.64
N PRO A 45 -0.80 -23.15 0.60
CA PRO A 45 -0.73 -24.02 -0.56
C PRO A 45 -2.05 -24.75 -0.83
N GLU A 46 -2.89 -24.91 0.19
CA GLU A 46 -4.19 -25.57 0.07
C GLU A 46 -5.32 -24.59 -0.29
N GLU A 47 -5.01 -23.30 -0.36
CA GLU A 47 -5.92 -22.21 -0.73
C GLU A 47 -7.24 -22.18 0.07
N ARG A 48 -7.24 -22.76 1.28
CA ARG A 48 -8.45 -22.94 2.11
C ARG A 48 -9.07 -21.61 2.49
N TRP A 49 -8.23 -20.60 2.65
CA TRP A 49 -8.61 -19.31 3.18
C TRP A 49 -9.05 -18.28 2.13
N LEU A 50 -8.84 -18.53 0.83
CA LEU A 50 -9.10 -17.53 -0.22
C LEU A 50 -10.56 -17.06 -0.22
N ALA A 51 -11.51 -17.99 -0.20
CA ALA A 51 -12.94 -17.66 -0.22
C ALA A 51 -13.36 -16.92 1.06
N MET A 52 -12.87 -17.38 2.22
CA MET A 52 -13.20 -16.78 3.51
C MET A 52 -12.64 -15.36 3.65
N VAL A 53 -11.42 -15.12 3.18
CA VAL A 53 -10.83 -13.76 3.19
C VAL A 53 -11.53 -12.88 2.16
N TYR A 54 -11.90 -13.41 0.99
CA TYR A 54 -12.64 -12.65 -0.03
C TYR A 54 -13.98 -12.10 0.49
N THR A 55 -14.73 -12.87 1.29
CA THR A 55 -16.00 -12.38 1.86
C THR A 55 -15.84 -11.19 2.81
N GLN A 56 -14.61 -10.92 3.28
CA GLN A 56 -14.29 -9.78 4.12
C GLN A 56 -13.94 -8.51 3.32
N LEU A 57 -13.98 -8.54 1.98
CA LEU A 57 -13.62 -7.40 1.13
C LEU A 57 -14.36 -6.12 1.54
N ASN A 58 -15.66 -6.19 1.82
CA ASN A 58 -16.45 -5.00 2.18
C ASN A 58 -15.96 -4.35 3.49
N ILE A 59 -15.60 -5.16 4.50
CA ILE A 59 -15.09 -4.67 5.78
C ILE A 59 -13.71 -4.04 5.58
N PHE A 60 -12.88 -4.70 4.78
CA PHE A 60 -11.58 -4.18 4.37
C PHE A 60 -11.72 -2.84 3.63
N SER A 61 -12.58 -2.77 2.61
CA SER A 61 -12.81 -1.57 1.79
C SER A 61 -13.26 -0.38 2.63
N ALA A 62 -14.13 -0.58 3.62
CA ALA A 62 -14.52 0.47 4.55
C ALA A 62 -13.33 1.02 5.36
N THR A 63 -12.46 0.12 5.83
CA THR A 63 -11.22 0.49 6.56
C THR A 63 -10.26 1.25 5.64
N TYR A 64 -10.05 0.73 4.44
CA TYR A 64 -9.21 1.29 3.40
C TYR A 64 -9.64 2.70 2.99
N GLN A 65 -10.93 2.86 2.65
CA GLN A 65 -11.51 4.15 2.28
C GLN A 65 -11.44 5.16 3.43
N SER A 66 -11.69 4.73 4.67
CA SER A 66 -11.59 5.66 5.80
C SER A 66 -10.18 6.17 6.02
N LEU A 67 -9.15 5.34 5.82
CA LEU A 67 -7.76 5.77 5.92
C LEU A 67 -7.44 6.78 4.82
N LEU A 68 -7.70 6.44 3.55
CA LEU A 68 -7.37 7.30 2.42
C LEU A 68 -8.12 8.64 2.43
N ARG A 69 -9.39 8.61 2.85
CA ARG A 69 -10.20 9.83 3.02
C ARG A 69 -9.55 10.80 4.02
N THR A 70 -8.83 10.31 5.01
CA THR A 70 -8.16 11.18 5.98
C THR A 70 -7.07 12.03 5.32
N TYR A 71 -6.37 11.52 4.31
CA TYR A 71 -5.41 12.30 3.53
C TYR A 71 -6.08 13.35 2.62
N ALA A 72 -7.38 13.21 2.36
CA ALA A 72 -8.10 14.15 1.52
C ALA A 72 -8.55 15.43 2.24
N TYR A 73 -8.60 15.40 3.57
CA TYR A 73 -9.12 16.49 4.41
C TYR A 73 -8.08 17.09 5.36
N LEU A 74 -6.84 16.61 5.33
CA LEU A 74 -5.78 17.12 6.18
C LEU A 74 -4.96 18.17 5.44
N ASP A 75 -4.97 19.41 5.96
CA ASP A 75 -4.13 20.52 5.46
C ASP A 75 -2.63 20.17 5.46
N HIS A 76 -2.23 19.24 6.34
CA HIS A 76 -0.87 18.73 6.44
C HIS A 76 -0.87 17.20 6.51
N PRO A 77 -0.23 16.50 5.54
CA PRO A 77 -0.15 15.06 5.58
C PRO A 77 0.67 14.60 6.80
N PRO A 78 0.20 13.59 7.54
CA PRO A 78 0.92 13.06 8.69
C PRO A 78 2.27 12.48 8.24
N GLU A 79 3.25 12.46 9.15
CA GLU A 79 4.59 11.90 8.91
C GLU A 79 4.54 10.44 8.43
N THR A 80 3.47 9.71 8.76
CA THR A 80 3.24 8.32 8.34
C THR A 80 2.73 8.16 6.91
N GLY A 81 2.44 9.26 6.19
CA GLY A 81 1.79 9.23 4.88
C GLY A 81 2.50 8.36 3.85
N THR A 82 3.83 8.33 3.85
CA THR A 82 4.61 7.46 2.95
C THR A 82 4.37 5.97 3.21
N THR A 83 4.39 5.58 4.49
CA THR A 83 4.11 4.21 4.93
C THR A 83 2.67 3.82 4.60
N ASP A 84 1.70 4.69 4.87
CA ASP A 84 0.28 4.40 4.64
C ASP A 84 -0.05 4.27 3.14
N VAL A 85 0.52 5.13 2.27
CA VAL A 85 0.41 5.00 0.80
C VAL A 85 1.00 3.68 0.30
N ASN A 86 2.18 3.28 0.80
CA ASN A 86 2.80 2.01 0.43
C ASN A 86 1.90 0.83 0.80
N HIS A 87 1.35 0.81 2.02
CA HIS A 87 0.46 -0.27 2.44
C HIS A 87 -0.87 -0.26 1.69
N ALA A 88 -1.38 0.91 1.29
CA ALA A 88 -2.59 0.99 0.47
C ALA A 88 -2.36 0.40 -0.93
N TYR A 89 -1.24 0.78 -1.57
CA TYR A 89 -0.81 0.19 -2.84
C TYR A 89 -0.63 -1.33 -2.75
N ILE A 90 0.06 -1.82 -1.70
CA ILE A 90 0.24 -3.26 -1.48
C ILE A 90 -1.10 -3.97 -1.31
N ALA A 91 -2.07 -3.34 -0.63
CA ALA A 91 -3.37 -3.93 -0.43
C ALA A 91 -4.10 -4.16 -1.75
N ILE A 92 -4.08 -3.18 -2.68
CA ILE A 92 -4.64 -3.37 -4.03
C ILE A 92 -4.04 -4.63 -4.69
N LYS A 93 -2.70 -4.77 -4.66
CA LYS A 93 -2.02 -5.95 -5.25
C LYS A 93 -2.48 -7.25 -4.61
N PHE A 94 -2.56 -7.28 -3.28
CA PHE A 94 -2.95 -8.45 -2.53
C PHE A 94 -4.37 -8.89 -2.81
N TRP A 95 -5.33 -7.96 -2.82
CA TRP A 95 -6.72 -8.29 -3.12
C TRP A 95 -6.91 -8.74 -4.56
N LEU A 96 -6.17 -8.15 -5.52
CA LEU A 96 -6.17 -8.61 -6.91
C LEU A 96 -5.53 -10.00 -7.08
N LEU A 97 -4.42 -10.28 -6.39
CA LEU A 97 -3.83 -11.63 -6.40
C LEU A 97 -4.78 -12.67 -5.76
N LEU A 98 -5.47 -12.27 -4.70
CA LEU A 98 -6.40 -13.16 -3.98
C LEU A 98 -7.59 -13.53 -4.85
N THR A 99 -8.20 -12.54 -5.53
CA THR A 99 -9.28 -12.82 -6.48
C THR A 99 -8.79 -13.56 -7.71
N HIS A 100 -7.59 -13.28 -8.21
CA HIS A 100 -7.02 -14.03 -9.33
C HIS A 100 -6.82 -15.51 -9.01
N LYS A 101 -6.22 -15.85 -7.86
CA LYS A 101 -6.07 -17.26 -7.42
C LYS A 101 -7.43 -17.90 -7.20
N LYS A 102 -8.34 -17.21 -6.50
CA LYS A 102 -9.71 -17.71 -6.25
C LYS A 102 -10.47 -17.97 -7.55
N ALA A 103 -10.39 -17.05 -8.51
CA ALA A 103 -11.10 -17.16 -9.79
C ALA A 103 -10.61 -18.37 -10.59
N ARG A 104 -9.28 -18.58 -10.65
CA ARG A 104 -8.68 -19.78 -11.26
C ARG A 104 -9.12 -21.07 -10.58
N ARG A 105 -9.16 -21.09 -9.25
CA ARG A 105 -9.59 -22.26 -8.48
C ARG A 105 -11.06 -22.61 -8.74
N ASP A 106 -11.92 -21.61 -8.71
CA ASP A 106 -13.37 -21.80 -8.84
C ASP A 106 -13.83 -21.90 -10.30
N GLY A 107 -12.92 -21.71 -11.28
CA GLY A 107 -13.26 -21.61 -12.70
C GLY A 107 -14.16 -20.40 -13.02
N THR A 108 -14.14 -19.38 -12.16
CA THR A 108 -14.96 -18.17 -12.33
C THR A 108 -14.23 -17.14 -13.18
N GLY A 109 -14.98 -16.31 -13.90
CA GLY A 109 -14.43 -15.30 -14.78
C GLY A 109 -13.75 -14.14 -14.03
N ASN A 110 -13.21 -13.21 -14.81
CA ASN A 110 -12.47 -12.04 -14.35
C ASN A 110 -13.32 -10.97 -13.61
N GLU A 111 -14.58 -11.27 -13.30
CA GLU A 111 -15.53 -10.34 -12.66
C GLU A 111 -15.12 -9.98 -11.22
N MET A 112 -14.59 -10.95 -10.46
CA MET A 112 -14.15 -10.71 -9.08
C MET A 112 -12.97 -9.72 -9.01
N GLU A 113 -12.04 -9.82 -9.96
CA GLU A 113 -10.91 -8.88 -10.05
C GLU A 113 -11.40 -7.46 -10.35
N MET A 114 -12.34 -7.31 -11.28
CA MET A 114 -12.95 -6.01 -11.58
C MET A 114 -13.71 -5.44 -10.39
N GLY A 115 -14.41 -6.28 -9.62
CA GLY A 115 -15.05 -5.88 -8.37
C GLY A 115 -14.05 -5.28 -7.37
N VAL A 116 -12.93 -5.97 -7.13
CA VAL A 116 -11.86 -5.44 -6.26
C VAL A 116 -11.28 -4.14 -6.81
N TRP A 117 -11.01 -4.07 -8.12
CA TRP A 117 -10.49 -2.86 -8.74
C TRP A 117 -11.44 -1.66 -8.53
N ASN A 118 -12.72 -1.85 -8.80
CA ASN A 118 -13.74 -0.81 -8.65
C ASN A 118 -13.94 -0.36 -7.19
N GLU A 119 -13.68 -1.23 -6.22
CA GLU A 119 -13.77 -0.88 -4.78
C GLU A 119 -12.53 -0.12 -4.27
N LEU A 120 -11.33 -0.52 -4.72
CA LEU A 120 -10.07 -0.06 -4.11
C LEU A 120 -9.34 1.02 -4.92
N TRP A 121 -9.49 1.03 -6.24
CA TRP A 121 -8.82 2.03 -7.08
C TRP A 121 -9.40 3.43 -6.92
N PRO A 122 -10.72 3.68 -7.01
CA PRO A 122 -11.26 5.05 -6.94
C PRO A 122 -10.85 5.85 -5.70
N PRO A 123 -10.88 5.32 -4.46
CA PRO A 123 -10.41 6.08 -3.31
C PRO A 123 -8.89 6.34 -3.33
N PHE A 124 -8.10 5.44 -3.91
CA PHE A 124 -6.65 5.65 -4.10
C PHE A 124 -6.38 6.72 -5.17
N GLU A 125 -7.11 6.67 -6.28
CA GLU A 125 -7.07 7.65 -7.36
C GLU A 125 -7.50 9.04 -6.87
N ALA A 126 -8.52 9.13 -6.03
CA ALA A 126 -8.94 10.39 -5.43
C ALA A 126 -7.82 11.02 -4.59
N MET A 127 -7.15 10.21 -3.74
CA MET A 127 -5.99 10.66 -2.97
C MET A 127 -4.84 11.12 -3.88
N VAL A 128 -4.55 10.39 -4.96
CA VAL A 128 -3.57 10.78 -5.99
C VAL A 128 -3.90 12.16 -6.57
N GLY A 129 -5.18 12.41 -6.90
CA GLY A 129 -5.63 13.66 -7.49
C GLY A 129 -5.35 14.88 -6.61
N LEU A 130 -5.42 14.71 -5.29
CA LEU A 130 -5.20 15.79 -4.32
C LEU A 130 -3.74 16.21 -4.19
N LEU A 131 -2.81 15.32 -4.51
CA LEU A 131 -1.38 15.66 -4.57
C LEU A 131 -1.06 16.67 -5.69
N GLY A 132 -1.98 16.89 -6.63
CA GLY A 132 -1.85 17.90 -7.68
C GLY A 132 -2.46 19.26 -7.36
N THR A 133 -3.30 19.38 -6.33
CA THR A 133 -4.15 20.57 -6.12
C THR A 133 -3.69 21.52 -5.01
N GLU A 134 -2.74 21.13 -4.15
CA GLU A 134 -2.39 21.91 -2.94
C GLU A 134 -0.96 22.46 -2.86
N VAL A 135 -0.79 23.42 -1.95
CA VAL A 135 0.45 24.11 -1.56
C VAL A 135 1.46 23.09 -1.00
N GLN A 136 2.32 22.59 -1.87
CA GLN A 136 3.45 21.68 -1.60
C GLN A 136 3.13 20.48 -0.69
N PRO A 137 2.47 19.42 -1.21
CA PRO A 137 2.61 18.10 -0.62
C PRO A 137 4.09 17.75 -0.47
N SER A 138 4.43 16.97 0.57
CA SER A 138 5.79 16.50 0.79
C SER A 138 6.33 15.88 -0.50
N PHE A 139 7.43 16.41 -1.01
CA PHE A 139 8.08 15.96 -2.25
C PHE A 139 8.27 14.43 -2.28
N MET A 140 8.58 13.83 -1.12
CA MET A 140 8.74 12.39 -0.97
C MET A 140 7.43 11.65 -1.20
N LEU A 141 6.32 12.15 -0.66
CA LEU A 141 5.00 11.55 -0.82
C LEU A 141 4.54 11.59 -2.29
N THR A 142 4.67 12.74 -2.96
CA THR A 142 4.30 12.84 -4.39
C THR A 142 5.13 11.90 -5.25
N THR A 143 6.46 11.90 -5.08
CA THR A 143 7.36 11.03 -5.86
C THR A 143 7.09 9.54 -5.61
N LEU A 144 6.80 9.18 -4.36
CA LEU A 144 6.42 7.82 -3.98
C LEU A 144 5.09 7.43 -4.63
N THR A 145 4.05 8.25 -4.48
CA THR A 145 2.73 7.98 -5.05
C THR A 145 2.80 7.83 -6.56
N CYS A 146 3.50 8.72 -7.27
CA CYS A 146 3.75 8.60 -8.71
C CYS A 146 4.44 7.28 -9.09
N SER A 147 5.43 6.85 -8.29
CA SER A 147 6.10 5.57 -8.50
C SER A 147 5.16 4.39 -8.27
N THR A 148 4.38 4.40 -7.19
CA THR A 148 3.46 3.29 -6.86
C THR A 148 2.38 3.10 -7.92
N VAL A 149 1.85 4.18 -8.51
CA VAL A 149 0.89 4.06 -9.62
C VAL A 149 1.55 3.50 -10.88
N ALA A 150 2.76 3.95 -11.22
CA ALA A 150 3.49 3.37 -12.35
C ALA A 150 3.74 1.86 -12.14
N ASP A 151 4.16 1.47 -10.93
CA ASP A 151 4.38 0.07 -10.57
C ASP A 151 3.07 -0.72 -10.52
N LEU A 152 1.93 -0.09 -10.19
CA LEU A 152 0.62 -0.72 -10.22
C LEU A 152 0.21 -1.08 -11.65
N VAL A 153 0.41 -0.18 -12.61
CA VAL A 153 0.12 -0.44 -14.03
C VAL A 153 0.97 -1.61 -14.55
N ILE A 154 2.26 -1.64 -14.21
CA ILE A 154 3.16 -2.74 -14.57
C ILE A 154 2.70 -4.06 -13.92
N PHE A 155 2.26 -4.00 -12.67
CA PHE A 155 1.73 -5.15 -11.95
C PHE A 155 0.44 -5.70 -12.59
N LEU A 156 -0.55 -4.84 -12.87
CA LEU A 156 -1.82 -5.24 -13.51
C LEU A 156 -1.58 -5.98 -14.82
N ARG A 157 -0.61 -5.47 -15.58
CA ARG A 157 -0.18 -6.06 -16.83
C ARG A 157 0.50 -7.42 -16.65
N SER A 158 1.37 -7.54 -15.64
CA SER A 158 2.02 -8.82 -15.30
C SER A 158 1.01 -9.87 -14.82
N LEU A 159 -0.05 -9.42 -14.12
CA LEU A 159 -1.16 -10.26 -13.68
C LEU A 159 -2.13 -10.63 -14.81
N ARG A 160 -2.07 -9.92 -15.96
CA ARG A 160 -3.06 -9.98 -17.06
C ARG A 160 -4.48 -9.64 -16.59
N SER A 161 -4.59 -8.69 -15.67
CA SER A 161 -5.87 -8.32 -15.06
C SER A 161 -6.77 -7.58 -16.05
N PRO A 162 -8.10 -7.83 -16.06
CA PRO A 162 -9.08 -7.07 -16.86
C PRO A 162 -9.09 -5.58 -16.53
N ALA A 163 -8.61 -5.18 -15.34
CA ALA A 163 -8.51 -3.77 -14.95
C ALA A 163 -7.64 -2.95 -15.92
N LEU A 164 -6.75 -3.61 -16.67
CA LEU A 164 -5.94 -2.97 -17.70
C LEU A 164 -6.74 -2.56 -18.95
N LEU A 165 -7.94 -3.10 -19.18
CA LEU A 165 -8.77 -2.78 -20.35
C LEU A 165 -9.08 -1.27 -20.48
N GLN A 166 -9.02 -0.55 -19.36
CA GLN A 166 -9.18 0.91 -19.30
C GLN A 166 -7.87 1.64 -19.66
N THR A 167 -7.10 1.17 -20.65
CA THR A 167 -5.76 1.68 -21.02
C THR A 167 -5.71 3.19 -21.19
N THR A 168 -6.74 3.81 -21.80
CA THR A 168 -6.80 5.27 -21.99
C THR A 168 -6.84 6.04 -20.66
N SER A 169 -7.56 5.52 -19.66
CA SER A 169 -7.60 6.11 -18.32
C SER A 169 -6.23 6.02 -17.64
N HIS A 170 -5.58 4.86 -17.72
CA HIS A 170 -4.23 4.62 -17.19
C HIS A 170 -3.20 5.55 -17.84
N ILE A 171 -3.24 5.71 -19.16
CA ILE A 171 -2.36 6.63 -19.89
C ILE A 171 -2.59 8.07 -19.45
N THR A 172 -3.85 8.49 -19.33
CA THR A 172 -4.20 9.84 -18.90
C THR A 172 -3.68 10.12 -17.48
N MET A 173 -3.85 9.16 -16.57
CA MET A 173 -3.34 9.26 -15.21
C MET A 173 -1.81 9.33 -15.18
N LEU A 174 -1.12 8.46 -15.92
CA LEU A 174 0.34 8.44 -16.00
C LEU A 174 0.88 9.75 -16.60
N ASN A 175 0.21 10.35 -17.59
CA ASN A 175 0.58 11.65 -18.13
C ASN A 175 0.44 12.77 -17.09
N LYS A 176 -0.69 12.83 -16.37
CA LYS A 176 -0.87 13.77 -15.25
C LYS A 176 0.23 13.60 -14.20
N MET A 177 0.55 12.36 -13.84
CA MET A 177 1.62 12.07 -12.90
C MET A 177 3.02 12.41 -13.43
N LYS A 178 3.23 12.36 -14.73
CA LYS A 178 4.49 12.78 -15.35
C LYS A 178 4.71 14.28 -15.22
N GLU A 179 3.63 15.06 -15.28
CA GLU A 179 3.65 16.52 -15.09
C GLU A 179 3.87 16.89 -13.61
N LEU A 180 3.28 16.13 -12.68
CA LEU A 180 3.45 16.31 -11.24
C LEU A 180 4.79 15.77 -10.71
N GLY A 181 5.24 14.66 -11.29
CA GLY A 181 6.40 13.91 -10.87
C GLY A 181 7.71 14.60 -11.26
N ARG A 182 8.70 14.48 -10.37
CA ARG A 182 10.08 14.90 -10.65
C ARG A 182 10.85 13.77 -11.34
N GLU A 183 12.06 14.05 -11.82
CA GLU A 183 12.86 13.16 -12.69
C GLU A 183 12.96 11.69 -12.21
N ALA A 184 12.99 11.44 -10.91
CA ALA A 184 13.05 10.08 -10.36
C ALA A 184 11.79 9.24 -10.67
N ALA A 185 10.61 9.86 -10.65
CA ALA A 185 9.36 9.18 -10.98
C ALA A 185 9.13 9.09 -12.50
N THR A 186 9.63 10.05 -13.28
CA THR A 186 9.39 10.10 -14.74
C THR A 186 9.96 8.90 -15.48
N ALA A 187 11.11 8.36 -15.04
CA ALA A 187 11.68 7.15 -15.63
C ALA A 187 10.80 5.90 -15.41
N ARG A 188 10.19 5.77 -14.22
CA ARG A 188 9.24 4.68 -13.91
C ARG A 188 7.95 4.85 -14.68
N ILE A 189 7.41 6.07 -14.73
CA ILE A 189 6.20 6.38 -15.50
C ILE A 189 6.41 6.09 -16.99
N ALA A 190 7.54 6.52 -17.56
CA ALA A 190 7.87 6.22 -18.96
C ALA A 190 8.04 4.72 -19.22
N ARG A 191 8.55 3.96 -18.25
CA ARG A 191 8.60 2.48 -18.32
C ARG A 191 7.19 1.89 -18.28
N ALA A 192 6.32 2.35 -17.38
CA ALA A 192 4.94 1.88 -17.30
C ALA A 192 4.18 2.17 -18.61
N MET A 193 4.31 3.38 -19.17
CA MET A 193 3.72 3.74 -20.45
C MET A 193 4.21 2.85 -21.60
N ARG A 194 5.53 2.60 -21.71
CA ARG A 194 6.07 1.69 -22.72
C ARG A 194 5.56 0.27 -22.53
N SER A 195 5.46 -0.18 -21.29
CA SER A 195 4.96 -1.51 -21.00
C SER A 195 3.55 -1.70 -21.55
N LEU A 196 2.68 -0.69 -21.55
CA LEU A 196 1.32 -0.82 -22.12
C LEU A 196 1.29 -1.19 -23.61
N SER A 197 2.34 -0.88 -24.37
CA SER A 197 2.44 -1.18 -25.81
C SER A 197 3.15 -2.50 -26.13
N GLU A 198 3.83 -3.11 -25.17
CA GLU A 198 4.58 -4.36 -25.36
C GLU A 198 3.63 -5.58 -25.23
N PRO A 199 4.07 -6.83 -25.50
CA PRO A 199 3.34 -8.05 -25.10
C PRO A 199 3.53 -8.37 -23.59
N PRO A 200 2.46 -8.75 -22.84
CA PRO A 200 2.56 -8.96 -21.39
C PRO A 200 3.63 -10.01 -21.03
N PRO A 201 4.46 -9.76 -20.00
CA PRO A 201 5.46 -10.74 -19.59
C PRO A 201 4.78 -12.00 -19.05
N ASP A 202 5.40 -13.16 -19.26
CA ASP A 202 4.90 -14.43 -18.74
C ASP A 202 5.46 -14.65 -17.33
N VAL A 203 4.78 -14.06 -16.33
CA VAL A 203 5.15 -14.15 -14.92
C VAL A 203 4.16 -15.02 -14.20
N SER A 204 4.64 -16.02 -13.47
CA SER A 204 3.77 -16.88 -12.66
C SER A 204 3.11 -16.09 -11.51
N VAL A 205 1.90 -16.49 -11.13
CA VAL A 205 1.17 -15.86 -10.02
C VAL A 205 1.96 -16.01 -8.71
N ASP A 206 2.62 -17.14 -8.48
CA ASP A 206 3.42 -17.37 -7.28
C ASP A 206 4.65 -16.46 -7.21
N THR A 207 5.25 -16.13 -8.36
CA THR A 207 6.30 -15.11 -8.45
C THR A 207 5.76 -13.73 -8.04
N LEU A 208 4.55 -13.37 -8.49
CA LEU A 208 3.91 -12.10 -8.12
C LEU A 208 3.55 -12.04 -6.63
N VAL A 209 3.04 -13.14 -6.06
CA VAL A 209 2.79 -13.27 -4.60
C VAL A 209 4.09 -13.11 -3.83
N SER A 210 5.16 -13.78 -4.26
CA SER A 210 6.49 -13.69 -3.65
C SER A 210 7.05 -12.27 -3.70
N GLN A 211 6.84 -11.55 -4.81
CA GLN A 211 7.23 -10.16 -4.93
C GLN A 211 6.42 -9.27 -3.99
N ALA A 212 5.09 -9.43 -3.94
CA ALA A 212 4.24 -8.65 -3.06
C ALA A 212 4.54 -8.92 -1.57
N ALA A 213 4.95 -10.14 -1.20
CA ALA A 213 5.45 -10.45 0.14
C ALA A 213 6.72 -9.65 0.49
N LYS A 214 7.67 -9.54 -0.46
CA LYS A 214 8.87 -8.72 -0.29
C LYS A 214 8.53 -7.24 -0.15
N ASP A 215 7.51 -6.77 -0.87
CA ASP A 215 7.06 -5.38 -0.80
C ASP A 215 6.53 -5.03 0.61
N VAL A 216 5.78 -5.93 1.27
CA VAL A 216 5.36 -5.76 2.68
C VAL A 216 6.56 -5.66 3.61
N VAL A 217 7.53 -6.57 3.46
CA VAL A 217 8.74 -6.57 4.29
C VAL A 217 9.52 -5.27 4.10
N ALA A 218 9.62 -4.78 2.86
CA ALA A 218 10.27 -3.52 2.56
C ALA A 218 9.53 -2.33 3.19
N ALA A 219 8.20 -2.28 3.09
CA ALA A 219 7.37 -1.25 3.70
C ALA A 219 7.54 -1.22 5.24
N GLU A 220 7.53 -2.38 5.90
CA GLU A 220 7.74 -2.46 7.35
C GLU A 220 9.16 -2.03 7.76
N LYS A 221 10.18 -2.39 6.97
CA LYS A 221 11.55 -1.93 7.22
C LYS A 221 11.66 -0.41 7.13
N LEU A 222 11.05 0.20 6.13
CA LEU A 222 11.02 1.66 5.97
C LEU A 222 10.34 2.32 7.18
N ARG A 223 9.19 1.81 7.62
CA ARG A 223 8.48 2.31 8.79
C ARG A 223 9.33 2.25 10.06
N VAL A 224 10.02 1.13 10.31
CA VAL A 224 10.91 1.00 11.48
C VAL A 224 12.03 2.05 11.43
N LEU A 225 12.63 2.26 10.26
CA LEU A 225 13.66 3.29 10.06
C LEU A 225 13.11 4.71 10.27
N GLU A 226 11.90 5.00 9.79
CA GLU A 226 11.21 6.28 10.01
C GLU A 226 10.97 6.52 11.52
N SER A 227 10.48 5.50 12.24
CA SER A 227 10.24 5.61 13.70
C SER A 227 11.52 5.72 14.53
N GLY A 228 12.64 5.17 14.06
CA GLY A 228 13.92 5.19 14.77
C GLY A 228 14.66 6.52 14.67
N LYS A 229 14.44 7.31 13.62
CA LYS A 229 15.11 8.61 13.42
C LYS A 229 14.80 9.62 14.54
N GLY A 230 13.59 9.59 15.10
CA GLY A 230 13.19 10.47 16.20
C GLY A 230 13.87 10.18 17.56
N VAL A 231 14.43 8.98 17.76
CA VAL A 231 15.08 8.59 19.02
C VAL A 231 16.55 9.04 19.06
N TYR A 232 17.24 9.04 17.92
CA TYR A 232 18.65 9.43 17.84
C TYR A 232 18.85 10.96 17.85
N GLU A 233 17.90 11.75 17.33
CA GLU A 233 18.00 13.22 17.36
C GLU A 233 17.73 13.84 18.75
N ARG A 234 17.04 13.12 19.67
CA ARG A 234 16.82 13.61 21.04
C ARG A 234 17.98 13.38 22.00
N ARG A 235 18.97 12.55 21.65
CA ARG A 235 20.25 12.47 22.37
C ARG A 235 21.24 13.45 21.74
N GLY A 236 20.97 14.74 21.92
CA GLY A 236 21.98 15.76 21.69
C GLY A 236 23.24 15.46 22.51
N PRO A 237 24.44 15.82 22.03
CA PRO A 237 25.67 15.54 22.74
C PRO A 237 25.66 16.34 24.04
N GLU A 238 25.46 15.68 25.17
CA GLU A 238 25.83 16.20 26.48
C GLU A 238 27.33 16.50 26.44
N ARG A 239 27.66 17.72 26.04
CA ARG A 239 29.00 18.26 26.10
C ARG A 239 29.40 18.24 27.56
N HIS A 240 30.22 17.27 27.88
CA HIS A 240 31.00 17.14 29.10
C HIS A 240 31.85 18.41 29.25
N ARG A 241 31.27 19.45 29.85
CA ARG A 241 31.96 20.67 30.26
C ARG A 241 32.78 20.29 31.48
N ARG A 242 33.98 19.73 31.27
CA ARG A 242 35.00 19.62 32.32
C ARG A 242 35.41 21.02 32.71
N ASP A 243 35.17 21.34 33.97
CA ASP A 243 35.73 22.50 34.65
C ASP A 243 37.25 22.45 34.57
N MET A 244 37.85 23.48 33.95
CA MET A 244 39.24 23.85 34.18
C MET A 244 39.24 24.97 35.21
N THR A 245 39.32 24.60 36.49
CA THR A 245 39.77 25.53 37.53
C THR A 245 41.29 25.61 37.48
N THR A 246 41.84 26.56 36.73
CA THR A 246 43.23 26.98 36.89
C THR A 246 43.34 27.90 38.10
N SER A 247 43.87 27.35 39.18
CA SER A 247 44.46 28.09 40.28
C SER A 247 45.79 28.69 39.80
N THR A 248 45.92 30.01 39.79
CA THR A 248 47.20 30.70 39.69
C THR A 248 47.43 31.47 40.97
N ARG A 249 48.50 31.08 41.67
CA ARG A 249 49.21 31.86 42.67
C ARG A 249 50.26 32.72 41.97
#